data_AF-A0A5E5QNN7-F1
#
_entry.id   AF-A0A5E5QNN7-F1
#
_cell.length_a   1.000
_cell.length_b   1.000
_cell.length_c   1.000
_cell.angle_alpha   90.00
_cell.angle_beta   90.00
_cell.angle_gamma   90.00
#
_symmetry.space_group_name_H-M   'P 1'
#
loop_
_entity.id
_entity.type
_entity.pdbx_description
1 polymer ?
#
loop_
_entity_poly.entity_id
_entity_poly.type
_entity_poly.pdbx_seq_one_letter_code
_entity_poly.pdbx_strand_id
1 'polypeptide(L)'
;MNLLEPYHQTYSYDTGNNLTHLSHQADSSTWQQTLTIHPNNNRGTETQQSTTDFDANGNLLTLDNIGTLHWHHNNTLNQLTKADKNHTAQYYVYDYQGRRVRTVVESNNQVQSQRDYLPSLDISTNQAKQQNNTLHIGTHILSESNKDNTQNPAQTRYQLTSHLQSNTLELDDKAQTLSYEHYYPYGSTAIIAGKDKTQVQQKRYRYTGKERDDSSGLCYYGARYLAPWLTRWISPDSAGAVDGLNLYVYVGNNPLKYRDPTGHFPLISW
;
A
#
# COMPACT_ATOMS: atom_id res chain seq x y z
N MET A 1 14.40 -21.36 14.91
CA MET A 1 12.98 -21.72 15.03
C MET A 1 12.24 -20.40 15.16
N ASN A 2 11.55 -19.92 14.12
CA ASN A 2 10.81 -18.66 14.21
C ASN A 2 9.55 -18.94 15.01
N LEU A 3 9.60 -18.65 16.31
CA LEU A 3 8.44 -18.76 17.17
C LEU A 3 7.48 -17.61 16.84
N LEU A 4 6.24 -17.98 16.51
CA LEU A 4 5.14 -17.04 16.54
C LEU A 4 4.90 -16.66 17.99
N GLU A 5 4.86 -15.37 18.27
CA GLU A 5 4.64 -14.86 19.61
C GLU A 5 3.53 -13.79 19.61
N PRO A 6 2.84 -13.61 20.74
CA PRO A 6 1.97 -12.48 20.95
C PRO A 6 2.76 -11.16 20.96
N TYR A 7 2.10 -10.09 20.52
CA TYR A 7 2.61 -8.72 20.68
C TYR A 7 1.52 -7.82 21.26
N HIS A 8 1.94 -6.68 21.79
CA HIS A 8 1.08 -5.60 22.23
C HIS A 8 1.53 -4.28 21.58
N GLN A 9 0.60 -3.54 20.97
CA GLN A 9 0.85 -2.23 20.39
C GLN A 9 0.01 -1.15 21.09
N THR A 10 0.70 -0.09 21.54
CA THR A 10 0.07 1.10 22.13
C THR A 10 0.23 2.27 21.16
N TYR A 11 -0.88 2.96 20.88
CA TYR A 11 -0.94 4.13 20.00
C TYR A 11 -1.33 5.36 20.80
N SER A 12 -0.53 6.42 20.71
CA SER A 12 -0.78 7.70 21.39
C SER A 12 -1.08 8.79 20.38
N TYR A 13 -2.14 9.55 20.61
CA TYR A 13 -2.61 10.59 19.70
C TYR A 13 -2.58 11.96 20.37
N ASP A 14 -2.36 13.02 19.58
CA ASP A 14 -2.57 14.40 20.03
C ASP A 14 -4.06 14.79 19.98
N THR A 15 -4.37 16.02 20.39
CA THR A 15 -5.74 16.58 20.35
C THR A 15 -6.28 16.80 18.94
N GLY A 16 -5.41 16.79 17.93
CA GLY A 16 -5.75 16.87 16.51
C GLY A 16 -5.99 15.49 15.87
N ASN A 17 -6.00 14.41 16.66
CA ASN A 17 -6.10 13.03 16.21
C ASN A 17 -4.92 12.54 15.36
N ASN A 18 -3.75 13.17 15.47
CA ASN A 18 -2.52 12.67 14.86
C ASN A 18 -1.89 11.61 15.74
N LEU A 19 -1.49 10.48 15.17
CA LEU A 19 -0.60 9.54 15.86
C LEU A 19 0.72 10.26 16.12
N THR A 20 1.16 10.28 17.38
CA THR A 20 2.45 10.86 17.79
C THR A 20 3.45 9.78 18.20
N HIS A 21 2.98 8.70 18.82
CA HIS A 21 3.83 7.60 19.28
C HIS A 21 3.15 6.25 19.05
N LEU A 22 3.92 5.30 18.54
CA LEU A 22 3.58 3.88 18.46
C LEU A 22 4.64 3.10 19.23
N SER A 23 4.22 2.34 20.24
CA SER A 23 5.08 1.40 20.96
C SER A 23 4.66 -0.02 20.63
N HIS A 24 5.61 -0.87 20.27
CA HIS A 24 5.43 -2.31 20.08
C HIS A 24 6.22 -3.07 21.14
N GLN A 25 5.58 -4.06 21.75
CA GLN A 25 6.17 -4.93 22.76
C GLN A 25 5.86 -6.39 22.42
N ALA A 26 6.90 -7.19 22.31
CA ALA A 26 6.84 -8.65 22.22
C ALA A 26 8.06 -9.23 22.96
N ASP A 27 8.04 -10.53 23.29
CA ASP A 27 9.13 -11.16 24.04
C ASP A 27 10.45 -11.12 23.24
N SER A 28 10.39 -11.25 21.91
CA SER A 28 11.59 -11.21 21.06
C SER A 28 12.10 -9.80 20.74
N SER A 29 11.22 -8.80 20.69
CA SER A 29 11.58 -7.44 20.28
C SER A 29 10.63 -6.39 20.83
N THR A 30 11.21 -5.26 21.26
CA THR A 30 10.47 -4.06 21.66
C THR A 30 11.04 -2.87 20.90
N TRP A 31 10.15 -2.06 20.32
CA TRP A 31 10.53 -0.86 19.58
C TRP A 31 9.48 0.24 19.73
N GLN A 32 9.90 1.46 19.42
CA GLN A 32 9.03 2.64 19.41
C GLN A 32 9.27 3.44 18.14
N GLN A 33 8.20 4.07 17.67
CA GLN A 33 8.22 4.98 16.52
C GLN A 33 7.52 6.27 16.95
N THR A 34 8.18 7.39 16.69
CA THR A 34 7.63 8.73 16.95
C THR A 34 7.37 9.41 15.61
N LEU A 35 6.17 9.96 15.46
CA LEU A 35 5.83 10.83 14.34
C LEU A 35 5.93 12.28 14.80
N THR A 36 6.73 13.06 14.08
CA THR A 36 6.83 14.50 14.32
C THR A 36 5.67 15.19 13.59
N ILE A 37 4.75 15.74 14.37
CA ILE A 37 3.62 16.52 13.85
C ILE A 37 4.01 17.99 13.80
N HIS A 38 3.66 18.66 12.70
CA HIS A 38 3.93 20.08 12.54
C HIS A 38 3.11 20.90 13.57
N PRO A 39 3.68 21.92 14.23
CA PRO A 39 3.01 22.63 15.34
C PRO A 39 1.67 23.27 14.99
N ASN A 40 1.48 23.68 13.73
CA ASN A 40 0.35 24.49 13.29
C ASN A 40 -0.59 23.78 12.29
N ASN A 41 -0.38 22.50 11.99
CA ASN A 41 -1.25 21.74 11.08
C ASN A 41 -1.09 20.22 11.31
N ASN A 42 -1.87 19.40 10.61
CA ASN A 42 -1.88 17.94 10.80
C ASN A 42 -0.84 17.16 9.96
N ARG A 43 0.09 17.87 9.29
CA ARG A 43 1.19 17.23 8.55
C ARG A 43 2.13 16.59 9.56
N GLY A 44 2.58 15.38 9.26
CA GLY A 44 3.53 14.70 10.12
C GLY A 44 4.06 13.41 9.52
N THR A 45 5.30 13.12 9.85
CA THR A 45 6.13 12.04 9.31
C THR A 45 7.19 11.63 10.34
N GLU A 46 8.02 10.65 10.03
CA GLU A 46 9.09 10.15 10.91
C GLU A 46 10.28 11.11 11.02
N THR A 47 10.43 12.04 10.07
CA THR A 47 11.52 13.01 10.06
C THR A 47 11.21 14.22 10.93
N GLN A 48 12.25 14.83 11.50
CA GLN A 48 12.12 16.06 12.31
C GLN A 48 12.03 17.33 11.44
N GLN A 49 12.08 17.21 10.11
CA GLN A 49 12.19 18.34 9.16
C GLN A 49 10.81 18.77 8.58
N SER A 50 9.82 18.88 9.48
CA SER A 50 8.39 19.00 9.15
C SER A 50 8.00 20.07 8.11
N THR A 51 8.81 21.12 7.92
CA THR A 51 8.52 22.21 6.96
C THR A 51 8.93 21.90 5.53
N THR A 52 9.88 20.98 5.30
CA THR A 52 10.37 20.62 3.96
C THR A 52 9.89 19.25 3.49
N ASP A 53 9.26 18.48 4.38
CA ASP A 53 8.75 17.15 4.06
C ASP A 53 7.49 17.18 3.20
N PHE A 54 6.82 18.34 3.05
CA PHE A 54 5.56 18.48 2.33
C PHE A 54 5.60 19.64 1.34
N ASP A 55 4.90 19.51 0.22
CA ASP A 55 4.68 20.62 -0.70
C ASP A 55 3.67 21.65 -0.16
N ALA A 56 3.43 22.71 -0.93
CA ALA A 56 2.47 23.75 -0.57
C ALA A 56 1.03 23.20 -0.40
N ASN A 57 0.66 22.20 -1.22
CA ASN A 57 -0.64 21.54 -1.16
C ASN A 57 -0.74 20.53 -0.01
N GLY A 58 0.37 20.23 0.67
CA GLY A 58 0.43 19.30 1.79
C GLY A 58 0.65 17.84 1.39
N ASN A 59 1.16 17.57 0.20
CA ASN A 59 1.56 16.21 -0.19
C ASN A 59 2.97 15.91 0.32
N LEU A 60 3.19 14.70 0.84
CA LEU A 60 4.49 14.25 1.35
C LEU A 60 5.51 14.13 0.21
N LEU A 61 6.70 14.70 0.38
CA LEU A 61 7.76 14.75 -0.61
C LEU A 61 8.83 13.67 -0.44
N THR A 62 8.97 13.11 0.76
CA THR A 62 10.01 12.12 1.04
C THR A 62 9.44 10.97 1.86
N LEU A 63 9.74 9.75 1.42
CA LEU A 63 9.57 8.54 2.22
C LEU A 63 10.94 8.16 2.78
N ASP A 64 11.06 8.15 4.10
CA ASP A 64 12.34 7.87 4.77
C ASP A 64 12.91 6.51 4.31
N ASN A 65 14.20 6.51 3.97
CA ASN A 65 14.93 5.36 3.41
C ASN A 65 14.31 4.70 2.14
N ILE A 66 13.32 5.30 1.50
CA ILE A 66 12.64 4.75 0.31
C ILE A 66 12.90 5.62 -0.92
N GLY A 67 12.66 6.94 -0.82
CA GLY A 67 12.84 7.83 -1.95
C GLY A 67 12.02 9.12 -1.90
N THR A 68 12.12 9.89 -2.98
CA THR A 68 11.43 11.18 -3.16
C THR A 68 10.16 11.00 -3.98
N LEU A 69 9.07 11.59 -3.51
CA LEU A 69 7.77 11.62 -4.16
C LEU A 69 7.59 12.93 -4.93
N HIS A 70 7.10 12.83 -6.16
CA HIS A 70 6.75 13.96 -6.99
C HIS A 70 5.26 13.90 -7.32
N TRP A 71 4.60 15.05 -7.33
CA TRP A 71 3.15 15.16 -7.43
C TRP A 71 2.74 15.96 -8.65
N HIS A 72 1.59 15.63 -9.21
CA HIS A 72 0.90 16.50 -10.14
C HIS A 72 0.20 17.64 -9.40
N HIS A 73 -0.14 18.72 -10.13
CA HIS A 73 -0.85 19.88 -9.56
C HIS A 73 -2.23 19.54 -8.96
N ASN A 74 -2.82 18.41 -9.36
CA ASN A 74 -4.10 17.91 -8.85
C ASN A 74 -3.94 16.94 -7.65
N ASN A 75 -2.78 16.93 -6.99
CA ASN A 75 -2.45 16.07 -5.84
C ASN A 75 -2.47 14.56 -6.12
N THR A 76 -2.36 14.14 -7.38
CA THR A 76 -2.10 12.72 -7.71
C THR A 76 -0.59 12.47 -7.74
N LEU A 77 -0.15 11.31 -7.22
CA LEU A 77 1.26 10.95 -7.15
C LEU A 77 1.79 10.69 -8.56
N ASN A 78 2.75 11.48 -9.04
CA ASN A 78 3.32 11.38 -10.39
C ASN A 78 4.45 10.35 -10.43
N GLN A 79 5.41 10.45 -9.50
CA GLN A 79 6.64 9.68 -9.55
C GLN A 79 7.20 9.40 -8.14
N LEU A 80 7.82 8.23 -7.98
CA LEU A 80 8.73 7.91 -6.87
C LEU A 80 10.14 7.72 -7.44
N THR A 81 11.09 8.53 -7.01
CA THR A 81 12.52 8.37 -7.31
C THR A 81 13.19 7.63 -6.16
N LYS A 82 13.79 6.46 -6.45
CA LYS A 82 14.34 5.55 -5.44
C LYS A 82 15.64 6.09 -4.83
N ALA A 83 15.75 6.01 -3.50
CA ALA A 83 16.99 6.36 -2.79
C ALA A 83 18.03 5.22 -2.83
N ASP A 84 17.57 3.96 -2.82
CA ASP A 84 18.41 2.76 -2.76
C ASP A 84 18.94 2.29 -4.13
N LYS A 85 18.35 2.79 -5.21
CA LYS A 85 18.68 2.40 -6.59
C LYS A 85 18.86 3.63 -7.46
N ASN A 86 20.11 3.98 -7.71
CA ASN A 86 20.46 5.11 -8.56
C ASN A 86 19.72 5.05 -9.92
N HIS A 87 19.18 6.20 -10.32
CA HIS A 87 18.44 6.38 -11.57
C HIS A 87 17.25 5.43 -11.77
N THR A 88 16.68 4.88 -10.69
CA THR A 88 15.44 4.11 -10.73
C THR A 88 14.27 4.97 -10.29
N ALA A 89 13.21 4.99 -11.09
CA ALA A 89 11.97 5.69 -10.76
C ALA A 89 10.76 4.82 -11.09
N GLN A 90 9.68 5.00 -10.32
CA GLN A 90 8.37 4.49 -10.66
C GLN A 90 7.43 5.65 -10.98
N TYR A 91 6.80 5.60 -12.14
CA TYR A 91 5.79 6.55 -12.61
C TYR A 91 4.40 5.98 -12.45
N TYR A 92 3.44 6.85 -12.18
CA TYR A 92 2.02 6.50 -12.03
C TYR A 92 1.20 7.38 -12.98
N VAL A 93 0.33 6.76 -13.76
CA VAL A 93 -0.49 7.42 -14.78
C VAL A 93 -1.95 7.20 -14.44
N TYR A 94 -2.74 8.27 -14.53
CA TYR A 94 -4.15 8.28 -14.16
C TYR A 94 -5.02 8.68 -15.36
N ASP A 95 -6.25 8.20 -15.38
CA ASP A 95 -7.26 8.68 -16.32
C ASP A 95 -7.87 10.02 -15.88
N TYR A 96 -8.81 10.54 -16.68
CA TYR A 96 -9.50 11.80 -16.40
C TYR A 96 -10.37 11.79 -15.13
N GLN A 97 -10.65 10.60 -14.57
CA GLN A 97 -11.40 10.43 -13.33
C GLN A 97 -10.47 10.24 -12.12
N GLY A 98 -9.15 10.32 -12.31
CA GLY A 98 -8.17 10.14 -11.25
C GLY A 98 -7.89 8.68 -10.88
N ARG A 99 -8.33 7.71 -11.70
CA ARG A 99 -8.04 6.29 -11.47
C ARG A 99 -6.71 5.94 -12.07
N ARG A 100 -5.85 5.25 -11.33
CA ARG A 100 -4.56 4.77 -11.83
C ARG A 100 -4.78 3.73 -12.91
N VAL A 101 -4.32 4.04 -14.12
CA VAL A 101 -4.44 3.18 -15.31
C VAL A 101 -3.11 2.57 -15.73
N ARG A 102 -1.99 3.10 -15.24
CA ARG A 102 -0.67 2.52 -15.52
C ARG A 102 0.36 2.83 -14.44
N THR A 103 1.28 1.89 -14.23
CA THR A 103 2.54 2.12 -13.53
C THR A 103 3.71 1.69 -14.41
N VAL A 104 4.80 2.46 -14.40
CA VAL A 104 6.03 2.13 -15.14
C VAL A 104 7.22 2.25 -14.20
N VAL A 105 8.07 1.22 -14.16
CA VAL A 105 9.36 1.29 -13.49
C VAL A 105 10.42 1.47 -14.54
N GLU A 106 11.22 2.52 -14.42
CA GLU A 106 12.37 2.80 -15.28
C GLU A 106 13.66 2.75 -14.47
N SER A 107 14.75 2.33 -15.10
CA SER A 107 16.10 2.43 -14.56
C SER A 107 17.04 2.85 -15.69
N ASN A 108 17.87 3.86 -15.45
CA ASN A 108 18.78 4.43 -16.46
C ASN A 108 18.05 4.80 -17.77
N ASN A 109 16.88 5.44 -17.67
CA ASN A 109 16.02 5.82 -18.80
C ASN A 109 15.59 4.65 -19.70
N GLN A 110 15.54 3.43 -19.15
CA GLN A 110 15.03 2.24 -19.83
C GLN A 110 13.89 1.64 -19.01
N VAL A 111 12.80 1.28 -19.69
CA VAL A 111 11.65 0.63 -19.06
C VAL A 111 12.07 -0.75 -18.53
N GLN A 112 11.89 -0.94 -17.22
CA GLN A 112 12.15 -2.20 -16.52
C GLN A 112 10.89 -3.06 -16.47
N SER A 113 9.76 -2.41 -16.14
CA SER A 113 8.46 -3.07 -16.15
C SER A 113 7.35 -2.04 -16.33
N GLN A 114 6.24 -2.50 -16.89
CA GLN A 114 5.01 -1.72 -17.02
C GLN A 114 3.86 -2.58 -16.53
N ARG A 115 2.86 -1.94 -15.93
CA ARG A 115 1.56 -2.53 -15.68
C ARG A 115 0.45 -1.61 -16.15
N ASP A 116 -0.49 -2.16 -16.91
CA ASP A 116 -1.72 -1.54 -17.35
C ASP A 116 -2.89 -2.09 -16.56
N TYR A 117 -3.73 -1.19 -16.04
CA TYR A 117 -4.90 -1.52 -15.24
C TYR A 117 -6.15 -1.30 -16.08
N LEU A 118 -6.86 -2.38 -16.38
CA LEU A 118 -8.15 -2.39 -17.07
C LEU A 118 -9.24 -2.84 -16.08
N PRO A 119 -10.53 -2.60 -16.36
CA PRO A 119 -11.61 -2.81 -15.39
C PRO A 119 -11.64 -4.19 -14.70
N SER A 120 -11.24 -5.25 -15.39
CA SER A 120 -11.19 -6.62 -14.85
C SER A 120 -9.87 -7.34 -15.16
N LEU A 121 -8.86 -6.64 -15.67
CA LEU A 121 -7.64 -7.27 -16.18
C LEU A 121 -6.45 -6.33 -15.94
N ASP A 122 -5.41 -6.86 -15.30
CA ASP A 122 -4.11 -6.20 -15.32
C ASP A 122 -3.21 -6.89 -16.33
N ILE A 123 -2.50 -6.10 -17.12
CA ILE A 123 -1.47 -6.59 -18.03
C ILE A 123 -0.13 -6.08 -17.51
N SER A 124 0.81 -6.98 -17.23
CA SER A 124 2.16 -6.62 -16.82
C SER A 124 3.18 -7.14 -17.81
N THR A 125 4.13 -6.28 -18.16
CA THR A 125 5.19 -6.57 -19.13
C THR A 125 6.53 -6.26 -18.49
N ASN A 126 7.47 -7.21 -18.55
CA ASN A 126 8.83 -7.02 -18.05
C ASN A 126 9.81 -6.63 -19.17
N GLN A 127 11.09 -6.44 -18.83
CA GLN A 127 12.15 -6.10 -19.80
C GLN A 127 12.32 -7.11 -20.93
N ALA A 128 12.16 -8.39 -20.62
CA ALA A 128 12.25 -9.46 -21.60
C ALA A 128 11.02 -9.48 -22.54
N LYS A 129 10.15 -8.47 -22.44
CA LYS A 129 8.85 -8.37 -23.12
C LYS A 129 7.91 -9.54 -22.80
N GLN A 130 8.16 -10.24 -21.69
CA GLN A 130 7.27 -11.29 -21.24
C GLN A 130 6.04 -10.65 -20.63
N GLN A 131 4.88 -11.13 -21.04
CA GLN A 131 3.59 -10.60 -20.61
C GLN A 131 2.91 -11.56 -19.63
N ASN A 132 2.56 -11.04 -18.46
CA ASN A 132 1.72 -11.71 -17.48
C ASN A 132 0.39 -10.97 -17.37
N ASN A 133 -0.71 -11.72 -17.51
CA ASN A 133 -2.07 -11.22 -17.38
C ASN A 133 -2.63 -11.67 -16.03
N THR A 134 -3.22 -10.75 -15.28
CA THR A 134 -3.97 -11.03 -14.05
C THR A 134 -5.43 -10.67 -14.28
N LEU A 135 -6.27 -11.69 -14.48
CA LEU A 135 -7.72 -11.52 -14.62
C LEU A 135 -8.36 -11.47 -13.23
N HIS A 136 -9.14 -10.42 -12.98
CA HIS A 136 -9.92 -10.23 -11.76
C HIS A 136 -11.33 -10.78 -11.94
N ILE A 137 -11.68 -11.82 -11.20
CA ILE A 137 -13.02 -12.42 -11.21
C ILE A 137 -13.70 -12.09 -9.88
N GLY A 138 -14.52 -11.03 -9.91
CA GLY A 138 -15.06 -10.44 -8.70
C GLY A 138 -13.97 -9.82 -7.82
N THR A 139 -14.14 -9.87 -6.50
CA THR A 139 -13.23 -9.25 -5.52
C THR A 139 -12.26 -10.24 -4.87
N HIS A 140 -12.34 -11.53 -5.20
CA HIS A 140 -11.68 -12.60 -4.43
C HIS A 140 -10.96 -13.64 -5.27
N ILE A 141 -11.01 -13.58 -6.60
CA ILE A 141 -10.38 -14.60 -7.46
C ILE A 141 -9.53 -13.90 -8.48
N LEU A 142 -8.25 -14.29 -8.53
CA LEU A 142 -7.31 -13.86 -9.55
C LEU A 142 -6.89 -15.07 -10.39
N SER A 143 -6.88 -14.92 -11.70
CA SER A 143 -6.25 -15.89 -12.59
C SER A 143 -5.02 -15.26 -13.23
N GLU A 144 -3.85 -15.85 -12.97
CA GLU A 144 -2.58 -15.39 -13.50
C GLU A 144 -2.12 -16.30 -14.63
N SER A 145 -1.87 -15.75 -15.82
CA SER A 145 -1.37 -16.49 -16.97
C SER A 145 -0.19 -15.76 -17.60
N ASN A 146 0.86 -16.51 -17.95
CA ASN A 146 1.95 -16.00 -18.76
C ASN A 146 1.63 -16.26 -20.24
N LYS A 147 1.58 -15.21 -21.05
CA LYS A 147 1.24 -15.32 -22.48
C LYS A 147 2.32 -16.03 -23.28
N ASP A 148 3.58 -15.89 -22.86
CA ASP A 148 4.76 -16.34 -23.61
C ASP A 148 5.30 -17.69 -23.12
N ASN A 149 4.73 -18.24 -22.04
CA ASN A 149 5.03 -19.58 -21.54
C ASN A 149 3.75 -20.42 -21.40
N THR A 150 3.31 -21.00 -22.52
CA THR A 150 2.13 -21.88 -22.60
C THR A 150 2.33 -23.24 -21.92
N GLN A 151 3.56 -23.58 -21.50
CA GLN A 151 3.83 -24.83 -20.78
C GLN A 151 3.43 -24.75 -19.30
N ASN A 152 3.32 -23.55 -18.74
CA ASN A 152 2.78 -23.35 -17.40
C ASN A 152 1.30 -22.94 -17.50
N PRO A 153 0.36 -23.78 -17.03
CA PRO A 153 -1.04 -23.43 -17.02
C PRO A 153 -1.29 -22.20 -16.13
N ALA A 154 -2.36 -21.48 -16.42
CA ALA A 154 -2.78 -20.34 -15.61
C ALA A 154 -2.95 -20.76 -14.14
N GLN A 155 -2.40 -19.99 -13.21
CA GLN A 155 -2.55 -20.22 -11.78
C GLN A 155 -3.73 -19.41 -11.26
N THR A 156 -4.75 -20.09 -10.75
CA THR A 156 -5.85 -19.42 -10.03
C THR A 156 -5.44 -19.23 -8.58
N ARG A 157 -5.66 -18.02 -8.06
CA ARG A 157 -5.47 -17.64 -6.66
C ARG A 157 -6.82 -17.26 -6.06
N TYR A 158 -7.31 -18.10 -5.16
CA TYR A 158 -8.50 -17.82 -4.36
C TYR A 158 -8.09 -17.03 -3.12
N GLN A 159 -8.59 -15.80 -2.99
CA GLN A 159 -8.26 -14.87 -1.91
C GLN A 159 -9.32 -14.94 -0.82
N LEU A 160 -8.91 -15.35 0.38
CA LEU A 160 -9.76 -15.39 1.55
C LEU A 160 -9.45 -14.18 2.43
N THR A 161 -10.49 -13.37 2.65
CA THR A 161 -10.36 -12.06 3.29
C THR A 161 -10.89 -12.07 4.73
N SER A 162 -10.32 -11.20 5.57
CA SER A 162 -10.86 -10.92 6.90
C SER A 162 -12.14 -10.08 6.84
N HIS A 163 -12.74 -9.78 8.00
CA HIS A 163 -13.90 -8.88 8.08
C HIS A 163 -13.63 -7.50 7.48
N LEU A 164 -12.37 -7.02 7.52
CA LEU A 164 -11.94 -5.75 6.90
C LEU A 164 -11.66 -5.86 5.39
N GLN A 165 -11.91 -7.02 4.78
CA GLN A 165 -11.52 -7.35 3.40
C GLN A 165 -10.00 -7.45 3.17
N SER A 166 -9.18 -7.54 4.21
CA SER A 166 -7.75 -7.80 4.05
C SER A 166 -7.52 -9.23 3.58
N ASN A 167 -6.78 -9.44 2.50
CA ASN A 167 -6.48 -10.76 1.96
C ASN A 167 -5.53 -11.52 2.90
N THR A 168 -6.05 -12.49 3.65
CA THR A 168 -5.28 -13.21 4.68
C THR A 168 -4.64 -14.50 4.19
N LEU A 169 -5.28 -15.17 3.22
CA LEU A 169 -4.86 -16.48 2.74
C LEU A 169 -5.16 -16.60 1.25
N GLU A 170 -4.18 -17.06 0.48
CA GLU A 170 -4.35 -17.41 -0.93
C GLU A 170 -4.20 -18.91 -1.13
N LEU A 171 -5.16 -19.51 -1.83
CA LEU A 171 -5.16 -20.93 -2.18
C LEU A 171 -5.09 -21.13 -3.70
N ASP A 172 -4.53 -22.25 -4.13
CA ASP A 172 -4.62 -22.70 -5.54
C ASP A 172 -5.92 -23.46 -5.84
N ASP A 173 -6.04 -23.95 -7.08
CA ASP A 173 -7.18 -24.74 -7.58
C ASP A 173 -7.37 -26.09 -6.86
N LYS A 174 -6.37 -26.54 -6.10
CA LYS A 174 -6.40 -27.75 -5.29
C LYS A 174 -6.49 -27.44 -3.79
N ALA A 175 -6.88 -26.22 -3.45
CA ALA A 175 -6.96 -25.71 -2.09
C ALA A 175 -5.65 -25.78 -1.30
N GLN A 176 -4.49 -25.82 -1.98
CA GLN A 176 -3.19 -25.74 -1.31
C GLN A 176 -2.83 -24.29 -1.04
N THR A 177 -2.23 -24.03 0.13
CA THR A 177 -1.80 -22.68 0.51
C THR A 177 -0.68 -22.17 -0.40
N LEU A 178 -0.93 -21.03 -1.04
CA LEU A 178 0.06 -20.26 -1.78
C LEU A 178 0.73 -19.24 -0.88
N SER A 179 -0.05 -18.44 -0.18
CA SER A 179 0.44 -17.39 0.72
C SER A 179 -0.49 -17.20 1.93
N TYR A 180 0.08 -16.83 3.07
CA TYR A 180 -0.61 -16.41 4.27
C TYR A 180 -0.01 -15.08 4.73
N GLU A 181 -0.86 -14.12 5.08
CA GLU A 181 -0.42 -12.82 5.58
C GLU A 181 -1.33 -12.33 6.70
N HIS A 182 -0.72 -11.86 7.78
CA HIS A 182 -1.40 -11.21 8.89
C HIS A 182 -0.90 -9.76 9.02
N TYR A 183 -1.78 -8.86 9.42
CA TYR A 183 -1.52 -7.42 9.42
C TYR A 183 -1.61 -6.85 10.84
N TYR A 184 -0.74 -5.88 11.13
CA TYR A 184 -0.95 -4.94 12.22
C TYR A 184 -2.21 -4.09 11.96
N PRO A 185 -2.80 -3.47 12.99
CA PRO A 185 -4.06 -2.72 12.87
C PRO A 185 -4.10 -1.72 11.71
N TYR A 186 -3.00 -1.04 11.41
CA TYR A 186 -2.95 -0.03 10.33
C TYR A 186 -2.45 -0.55 8.97
N GLY A 187 -2.28 -1.87 8.84
CA GLY A 187 -2.02 -2.53 7.56
C GLY A 187 -0.57 -2.88 7.26
N SER A 188 0.39 -2.51 8.10
CA SER A 188 1.74 -3.06 8.04
C SER A 188 1.70 -4.58 8.24
N THR A 189 2.59 -5.32 7.57
CA THR A 189 2.58 -6.79 7.64
C THR A 189 3.23 -7.25 8.93
N ALA A 190 2.46 -8.00 9.75
CA ALA A 190 2.95 -8.60 10.99
C ALA A 190 3.58 -9.98 10.74
N ILE A 191 2.93 -10.78 9.89
CA ILE A 191 3.40 -12.12 9.51
C ILE A 191 3.20 -12.29 8.02
N ILE A 192 4.18 -12.87 7.34
CA ILE A 192 4.03 -13.34 5.96
C ILE A 192 4.70 -14.69 5.80
N ALA A 193 3.97 -15.63 5.21
CA ALA A 193 4.42 -17.00 4.95
C ALA A 193 3.79 -17.51 3.66
N GLY A 194 4.30 -18.61 3.13
CA GLY A 194 3.72 -19.22 1.94
C GLY A 194 4.52 -20.42 1.48
N LYS A 195 4.05 -21.04 0.39
CA LYS A 195 4.67 -22.22 -0.22
C LYS A 195 6.13 -21.99 -0.60
N ASP A 196 6.40 -20.82 -1.18
CA ASP A 196 7.73 -20.36 -1.54
C ASP A 196 7.75 -18.82 -1.67
N LYS A 197 8.95 -18.24 -1.79
CA LYS A 197 9.13 -16.79 -1.90
C LYS A 197 8.48 -16.19 -3.14
N THR A 198 8.45 -16.91 -4.25
CA THR A 198 7.88 -16.43 -5.52
C THR A 198 6.37 -16.25 -5.38
N GLN A 199 5.68 -17.25 -4.80
CA GLN A 199 4.25 -17.19 -4.55
C GLN A 199 3.86 -16.05 -3.60
N VAL A 200 4.67 -15.80 -2.57
CA VAL A 200 4.46 -14.70 -1.62
C VAL A 200 4.67 -13.33 -2.26
N GLN A 201 5.66 -13.19 -3.15
CA GLN A 201 5.95 -11.94 -3.86
C GLN A 201 4.92 -11.59 -4.93
N GLN A 202 4.21 -12.59 -5.49
CA GLN A 202 3.16 -12.33 -6.48
C GLN A 202 1.89 -11.71 -5.88
N LYS A 203 1.72 -11.78 -4.56
CA LYS A 203 0.57 -11.19 -3.87
C LYS A 203 0.60 -9.66 -3.91
N ARG A 204 -0.35 -9.06 -4.63
CA ARG A 204 -0.45 -7.58 -4.78
C ARG A 204 -1.53 -6.94 -3.92
N TYR A 205 -2.71 -7.56 -3.88
CA TYR A 205 -3.85 -7.08 -3.10
C TYR A 205 -3.80 -7.66 -1.69
N ARG A 206 -3.60 -6.76 -0.72
CA ARG A 206 -3.22 -7.11 0.65
C ARG A 206 -4.24 -6.56 1.63
N TYR A 207 -3.88 -5.47 2.31
CA TYR A 207 -4.67 -4.87 3.38
C TYR A 207 -5.93 -4.17 2.84
N THR A 208 -7.10 -4.49 3.40
CA THR A 208 -8.43 -3.98 3.00
C THR A 208 -8.74 -4.10 1.49
N GLY A 209 -8.20 -5.14 0.85
CA GLY A 209 -8.38 -5.39 -0.57
C GLY A 209 -7.66 -4.40 -1.48
N LYS A 210 -6.70 -3.61 -0.94
CA LYS A 210 -5.94 -2.63 -1.71
C LYS A 210 -4.61 -3.18 -2.19
N GLU A 211 -4.19 -2.71 -3.35
CA GLU A 211 -2.86 -3.00 -3.86
C GLU A 211 -1.81 -2.30 -2.98
N ARG A 212 -0.78 -3.04 -2.58
CA ARG A 212 0.44 -2.46 -2.03
C ARG A 212 1.51 -2.43 -3.12
N ASP A 213 2.05 -1.25 -3.39
CA ASP A 213 3.11 -1.08 -4.38
C ASP A 213 4.45 -1.55 -3.79
N ASP A 214 5.07 -2.55 -4.40
CA ASP A 214 6.33 -3.12 -3.89
C ASP A 214 7.50 -2.10 -3.85
N SER A 215 7.48 -1.11 -4.75
CA SER A 215 8.53 -0.08 -4.79
C SER A 215 8.44 0.92 -3.65
N SER A 216 7.24 1.20 -3.14
CA SER A 216 7.04 2.27 -2.16
C SER A 216 6.58 1.74 -0.80
N GLY A 217 5.98 0.56 -0.75
CA GLY A 217 5.24 0.04 0.40
C GLY A 217 3.86 0.68 0.59
N LEU A 218 3.54 1.75 -0.16
CA LEU A 218 2.28 2.46 -0.07
C LEU A 218 1.14 1.60 -0.58
N CYS A 219 -0.03 1.75 0.03
CA CYS A 219 -1.25 1.12 -0.45
C CYS A 219 -2.05 2.12 -1.29
N TYR A 220 -2.44 1.73 -2.51
CA TYR A 220 -3.23 2.57 -3.41
C TYR A 220 -4.74 2.38 -3.16
N TYR A 221 -5.43 3.46 -2.83
CA TYR A 221 -6.86 3.42 -2.48
C TYR A 221 -7.79 4.02 -3.53
N GLY A 222 -7.26 4.55 -4.63
CA GLY A 222 -8.03 5.29 -5.63
C GLY A 222 -7.64 6.77 -5.59
N ALA A 223 -8.18 7.50 -4.61
CA ALA A 223 -7.92 8.94 -4.47
C ALA A 223 -6.60 9.26 -3.76
N ARG A 224 -6.18 8.41 -2.82
CA ARG A 224 -5.01 8.64 -1.97
C ARG A 224 -4.15 7.38 -1.82
N TYR A 225 -2.94 7.58 -1.31
CA TYR A 225 -2.02 6.53 -0.91
C TYR A 225 -1.88 6.50 0.60
N LEU A 226 -2.11 5.34 1.20
CA LEU A 226 -1.88 5.10 2.63
C LEU A 226 -0.42 4.67 2.81
N ALA A 227 0.28 5.25 3.79
CA ALA A 227 1.54 4.72 4.29
C ALA A 227 1.27 3.92 5.58
N PRO A 228 1.21 2.58 5.54
CA PRO A 228 0.76 1.79 6.68
C PRO A 228 1.67 1.90 7.91
N TRP A 229 2.97 2.14 7.71
CA TRP A 229 3.93 2.39 8.79
C TRP A 229 3.79 3.77 9.42
N LEU A 230 3.27 4.76 8.69
CA LEU A 230 2.92 6.08 9.24
C LEU A 230 1.48 6.14 9.79
N THR A 231 0.72 5.05 9.62
CA THR A 231 -0.69 4.92 10.02
C THR A 231 -1.61 6.00 9.44
N ARG A 232 -1.23 6.64 8.32
CA ARG A 232 -1.89 7.85 7.79
C ARG A 232 -1.76 8.01 6.28
N TRP A 233 -2.62 8.83 5.72
CA TRP A 233 -2.52 9.25 4.31
C TRP A 233 -1.28 10.11 4.09
N ILE A 234 -0.66 9.99 2.92
CA ILE A 234 0.52 10.81 2.56
C ILE A 234 0.16 12.13 1.85
N SER A 235 -1.12 12.35 1.57
CA SER A 235 -1.69 13.56 0.99
C SER A 235 -3.01 13.89 1.70
N PRO A 236 -3.41 15.17 1.76
CA PRO A 236 -4.66 15.55 2.39
C PRO A 236 -5.85 15.02 1.60
N ASP A 237 -6.97 14.79 2.30
CA ASP A 237 -8.24 14.47 1.65
C ASP A 237 -8.67 15.56 0.66
N SER A 238 -8.81 15.19 -0.61
CA SER A 238 -9.32 16.11 -1.63
C SER A 238 -10.84 16.31 -1.55
N ALA A 239 -11.56 15.48 -0.79
CA ALA A 239 -12.95 15.77 -0.41
C ALA A 239 -13.05 16.89 0.65
N GLY A 240 -11.94 17.28 1.27
CA GLY A 240 -11.90 18.28 2.34
C GLY A 240 -12.35 17.71 3.69
N ALA A 241 -12.82 18.57 4.58
CA ALA A 241 -13.12 18.23 5.98
C ALA A 241 -14.47 17.51 6.18
N VAL A 242 -14.77 16.52 5.33
CA VAL A 242 -16.04 15.76 5.39
C VAL A 242 -16.02 14.74 6.53
N ASP A 243 -14.88 14.09 6.76
CA ASP A 243 -14.69 13.11 7.85
C ASP A 243 -14.00 13.68 9.09
N GLY A 244 -13.92 15.00 9.17
CA GLY A 244 -13.27 15.74 10.24
C GLY A 244 -12.17 16.68 9.76
N LEU A 245 -11.63 17.45 10.70
CA LEU A 245 -10.63 18.51 10.40
C LEU A 245 -9.23 17.97 10.11
N ASN A 246 -8.97 16.70 10.43
CA ASN A 246 -7.69 16.06 10.13
C ASN A 246 -7.74 15.33 8.79
N LEU A 247 -7.25 16.00 7.75
CA LEU A 247 -7.26 15.51 6.36
C LEU A 247 -6.29 14.34 6.09
N TYR A 248 -5.46 13.96 7.07
CA TYR A 248 -4.48 12.88 6.94
C TYR A 248 -4.87 11.62 7.72
N VAL A 249 -5.92 11.70 8.55
CA VAL A 249 -6.30 10.60 9.44
C VAL A 249 -6.81 9.40 8.63
N TYR A 250 -6.31 8.21 8.93
CA TYR A 250 -6.85 6.98 8.36
C TYR A 250 -8.01 6.50 9.23
N VAL A 251 -9.21 6.43 8.64
CA VAL A 251 -10.43 5.83 9.19
C VAL A 251 -10.75 6.20 10.65
N GLY A 252 -10.55 7.48 11.00
CA GLY A 252 -10.84 8.00 12.34
C GLY A 252 -10.05 7.31 13.47
N ASN A 253 -8.85 6.82 13.18
CA ASN A 253 -8.00 6.06 14.11
C ASN A 253 -8.62 4.76 14.65
N ASN A 254 -9.60 4.19 13.95
CA ASN A 254 -10.18 2.89 14.32
C ASN A 254 -10.18 1.90 13.14
N PRO A 255 -8.98 1.44 12.72
CA PRO A 255 -8.82 0.58 11.56
C PRO A 255 -9.26 -0.87 11.81
N LEU A 256 -9.63 -1.23 13.04
CA LEU A 256 -10.20 -2.53 13.36
C LEU A 256 -11.70 -2.62 13.06
N LYS A 257 -12.38 -1.47 12.98
CA LYS A 257 -13.82 -1.36 12.71
C LYS A 257 -14.11 -0.84 11.30
N TYR A 258 -13.30 0.09 10.82
CA TYR A 258 -13.55 0.81 9.59
C TYR A 258 -12.51 0.52 8.53
N ARG A 259 -12.93 0.56 7.27
CA ARG A 259 -12.06 0.57 6.09
C ARG A 259 -12.44 1.72 5.18
N ASP A 260 -11.50 2.26 4.42
CA ASP A 260 -11.80 3.25 3.37
C ASP A 260 -11.73 2.57 2.00
N PRO A 261 -12.83 2.44 1.24
CA PRO A 261 -12.79 1.81 -0.08
C PRO A 261 -12.29 2.71 -1.21
N THR A 262 -12.26 4.04 -1.05
CA THR A 262 -11.99 4.97 -2.16
C THR A 262 -10.82 5.90 -1.89
N GLY A 263 -10.31 5.89 -0.66
CA GLY A 263 -9.40 6.91 -0.15
C GLY A 263 -10.11 8.23 0.11
N HIS A 264 -11.41 8.22 0.40
CA HIS A 264 -12.15 9.44 0.77
C HIS A 264 -12.99 9.26 2.03
N PHE A 265 -13.66 8.11 2.19
CA PHE A 265 -14.66 7.95 3.25
C PHE A 265 -14.56 6.56 3.91
N PRO A 266 -14.51 6.49 5.25
CA PRO A 266 -14.55 5.23 5.96
C PRO A 266 -15.95 4.63 5.95
N LEU A 267 -16.03 3.32 5.78
CA LEU A 267 -17.23 2.52 5.95
C LEU A 267 -17.03 1.50 7.07
N ILE A 268 -18.13 1.16 7.76
CA ILE A 268 -18.14 0.02 8.69
C ILE A 268 -17.94 -1.26 7.89
N SER A 269 -17.04 -2.10 8.37
CA SER A 269 -16.89 -3.47 7.89
C SER A 269 -17.64 -4.41 8.83
N TRP A 270 -18.64 -5.11 8.30
CA TRP A 270 -19.44 -6.11 9.01
C TRP A 270 -18.85 -7.50 8.85
#